data_AF-A0A165F6J1-F1
#
_entry.id   AF-A0A165F6J1-F1
#
_cell.length_a   1.000
_cell.length_b   1.000
_cell.length_c   1.000
_cell.angle_alpha   90.00
_cell.angle_beta   90.00
_cell.angle_gamma   90.00
#
_symmetry.space_group_name_H-M   'P 1'
#
loop_
_entity.id
_entity.type
_entity.pdbx_description
1 polymer ?
#
loop_
_entity_poly.entity_id
_entity_poly.type
_entity_poly.pdbx_seq_one_letter_code
_entity_poly.pdbx_strand_id
1 'polypeptide(L)'
;CPACFCPCLTYASNVQRLHALNSTGQPARDPGGANGDCALYAGLTVLGCWGWVLGRGVRRGVRERYTIPGSAASDCLATSLLAPCSLTQESLELQMEERRLL
;
A
#
# COMPACT_ATOMS: atom_id res chain seq x y z
N CYS A 1 -13.48 5.06 -5.37
CA CYS A 1 -12.09 4.54 -5.21
C CYS A 1 -12.03 3.05 -5.53
N PRO A 2 -11.13 2.59 -6.41
CA PRO A 2 -10.93 1.17 -6.69
C PRO A 2 -10.56 0.36 -5.43
N ALA A 3 -9.94 1.01 -4.45
CA ALA A 3 -9.64 0.43 -3.14
C ALA A 3 -10.89 0.01 -2.33
N CYS A 4 -12.07 0.58 -2.60
CA CYS A 4 -13.31 0.18 -1.93
C CYS A 4 -13.89 -1.11 -2.51
N PHE A 5 -13.68 -1.36 -3.82
CA PHE A 5 -14.26 -2.51 -4.52
C PHE A 5 -13.31 -3.71 -4.51
N CYS A 6 -12.01 -3.45 -4.69
CA CYS A 6 -10.95 -4.46 -4.67
C CYS A 6 -9.71 -3.91 -3.94
N PRO A 7 -9.72 -3.86 -2.58
CA PRO A 7 -8.59 -3.35 -1.80
C PRO A 7 -7.30 -4.14 -2.04
N CYS A 8 -7.40 -5.43 -2.34
CA CYS A 8 -6.27 -6.32 -2.63
C CYS A 8 -5.47 -5.90 -3.87
N LEU A 9 -6.13 -5.43 -4.94
CA LEU A 9 -5.47 -4.96 -6.16
C LEU A 9 -4.75 -3.62 -5.93
N THR A 10 -5.38 -2.70 -5.19
CA THR A 10 -4.74 -1.43 -4.85
C THR A 10 -3.56 -1.65 -3.91
N TYR A 11 -3.69 -2.54 -2.93
CA TYR A 11 -2.59 -2.95 -2.06
C TYR A 11 -1.42 -3.53 -2.86
N ALA A 12 -1.67 -4.52 -3.74
CA ALA A 12 -0.62 -5.14 -4.54
C ALA A 12 0.10 -4.12 -5.44
N SER A 13 -0.65 -3.22 -6.09
CA SER A 13 -0.07 -2.14 -6.90
C SER A 13 0.81 -1.21 -6.05
N ASN A 14 0.35 -0.79 -4.87
CA ASN A 14 1.13 0.07 -3.97
C ASN A 14 2.43 -0.61 -3.50
N VAL A 15 2.38 -1.90 -3.13
CA VAL A 15 3.57 -2.69 -2.74
C VAL A 15 4.60 -2.70 -3.86
N GLN A 16 4.17 -3.00 -5.08
CA GLN A 16 5.08 -3.08 -6.23
C GLN A 16 5.74 -1.74 -6.54
N ARG A 17 4.97 -0.65 -6.50
CA ARG A 17 5.47 0.71 -6.72
C ARG A 17 6.50 1.10 -5.66
N LEU A 18 6.17 0.84 -4.40
CA LEU A 18 7.07 1.12 -3.28
C LEU A 18 8.35 0.29 -3.37
N HIS A 19 8.25 -0.99 -3.69
CA HIS A 19 9.42 -1.85 -3.85
C HIS A 19 10.31 -1.39 -5.02
N ALA A 20 9.73 -1.04 -6.17
CA ALA A 20 10.48 -0.51 -7.32
C ALA A 20 11.17 0.82 -6.99
N LEU A 21 10.48 1.72 -6.29
CA LEU A 21 11.04 2.99 -5.82
C LEU A 21 12.16 2.81 -4.79
N ASN A 22 12.07 1.78 -3.94
CA ASN A 22 13.11 1.46 -2.96
C ASN A 22 14.32 0.74 -3.58
N SER A 23 14.12 -0.14 -4.57
CA SER A 23 15.23 -0.91 -5.18
C SER A 23 15.96 -0.15 -6.28
N THR A 24 15.21 0.53 -7.14
CA THR A 24 15.72 1.09 -8.41
C THR A 24 15.69 2.61 -8.40
N GLY A 25 14.91 3.23 -7.49
CA GLY A 25 14.74 4.69 -7.47
C GLY A 25 13.96 5.23 -8.67
N GLN A 26 13.32 4.36 -9.45
CA GLN A 26 12.56 4.71 -10.65
C GLN A 26 11.12 4.18 -10.53
N PRO A 27 10.14 4.84 -11.20
CA PRO A 27 8.78 4.35 -11.24
C PRO A 27 8.70 2.94 -11.82
N ALA A 28 7.81 2.11 -11.26
CA ALA A 28 7.52 0.80 -11.83
C ALA A 28 6.92 0.95 -13.23
N ARG A 29 7.40 0.18 -14.21
CA ARG A 29 6.94 0.25 -15.60
C ARG A 29 5.51 -0.31 -15.79
N ASP A 30 5.12 -1.28 -14.96
CA ASP A 30 3.77 -1.89 -14.94
C ASP A 30 3.29 -2.17 -13.50
N PRO A 31 2.90 -1.13 -12.73
CA PRO A 31 2.42 -1.30 -11.38
C PRO A 31 0.94 -1.71 -11.36
N GLY A 32 0.64 -2.94 -11.73
CA GLY A 32 -0.73 -3.46 -11.68
C GLY A 32 -0.83 -4.93 -12.01
N GLY A 33 -1.62 -5.67 -11.22
CA GLY A 33 -1.92 -7.07 -11.46
C GLY A 33 -2.41 -7.81 -10.21
N ALA A 34 -3.19 -8.87 -10.41
CA ALA A 34 -3.51 -9.84 -9.37
C ALA A 34 -2.27 -10.72 -9.12
N ASN A 35 -1.28 -10.17 -8.40
CA ASN A 35 -0.04 -10.86 -8.08
C ASN A 35 -0.14 -11.62 -6.75
N GLY A 36 0.94 -12.34 -6.38
CA GLY A 36 1.02 -13.08 -5.13
C GLY A 36 0.63 -12.25 -3.90
N ASP A 37 0.96 -10.95 -3.89
CA ASP A 37 0.58 -10.02 -2.82
C ASP A 37 -0.93 -9.75 -2.74
N CYS A 38 -1.64 -9.77 -3.88
CA CYS A 38 -3.10 -9.65 -3.93
C CYS A 38 -3.75 -10.91 -3.34
N ALA A 39 -3.27 -12.09 -3.71
CA ALA A 39 -3.75 -13.36 -3.17
C ALA A 39 -3.41 -13.53 -1.68
N LEU A 40 -2.23 -13.06 -1.26
CA LEU A 40 -1.80 -13.06 0.14
C LEU A 40 -2.65 -12.11 0.99
N TYR A 41 -2.90 -10.89 0.51
CA TYR A 41 -3.77 -9.93 1.19
C TYR A 41 -5.23 -10.43 1.27
N ALA A 42 -5.76 -10.98 0.18
CA ALA A 42 -7.09 -11.57 0.16
C ALA A 42 -7.18 -12.78 1.11
N GLY A 43 -6.19 -13.68 1.07
CA GLY A 43 -6.12 -14.86 1.93
C GLY A 43 -6.04 -14.51 3.41
N LEU A 44 -5.19 -13.56 3.81
CA LEU A 44 -5.07 -13.11 5.20
C LEU A 44 -6.30 -12.35 5.70
N THR A 45 -7.00 -11.67 4.79
CA THR A 45 -8.28 -11.02 5.10
C THR A 45 -9.38 -12.07 5.33
N VAL A 46 -9.46 -13.10 4.48
CA VAL A 46 -10.47 -14.18 4.55
C VAL A 46 -10.20 -15.17 5.69
N LEU A 47 -8.94 -15.52 5.96
CA LEU A 47 -8.57 -16.54 6.95
C LEU A 47 -8.55 -16.02 8.40
N GLY A 48 -8.60 -14.71 8.64
CA GLY A 48 -8.59 -14.22 10.02
C GLY A 48 -8.78 -12.73 10.27
N CYS A 49 -9.16 -11.93 9.27
CA CYS A 49 -9.16 -10.46 9.39
C CYS A 49 -7.76 -9.86 9.72
N TRP A 50 -6.67 -10.53 9.36
CA TRP A 50 -5.29 -10.05 9.57
C TRP A 50 -4.77 -9.12 8.46
N GLY A 51 -5.65 -8.69 7.53
CA GLY A 51 -5.28 -7.79 6.43
C GLY A 51 -4.64 -6.47 6.91
N TRP A 52 -4.94 -6.03 8.13
CA TRP A 52 -4.33 -4.85 8.75
C TRP A 52 -2.82 -4.99 9.00
N VAL A 53 -2.30 -6.20 9.18
CA VAL A 53 -0.86 -6.43 9.42
C VAL A 53 -0.05 -6.12 8.15
N LEU A 54 -0.56 -6.55 7.00
CA LEU A 54 0.06 -6.29 5.71
C LEU A 54 -0.07 -4.82 5.30
N GLY A 55 -1.26 -4.23 5.46
CA GLY A 55 -1.47 -2.81 5.18
C GLY A 55 -0.60 -1.89 6.06
N ARG A 56 -0.32 -2.29 7.31
CA ARG A 56 0.63 -1.58 8.18
C ARG A 56 2.05 -1.55 7.59
N GLY A 57 2.49 -2.64 6.94
CA GLY A 57 3.82 -2.73 6.35
C GLY A 57 4.04 -1.73 5.22
N VAL A 58 3.09 -1.61 4.30
CA VAL A 58 3.15 -0.65 3.18
C VAL A 58 3.12 0.78 3.71
N ARG A 59 2.15 1.10 4.58
CA ARG A 59 2.04 2.42 5.19
C ARG A 59 3.31 2.82 5.93
N ARG A 60 3.90 1.89 6.68
CA ARG A 60 5.18 2.12 7.36
C ARG A 60 6.31 2.41 6.37
N GLY A 61 6.42 1.65 5.28
CA GLY A 61 7.42 1.91 4.24
C GLY A 61 7.27 3.29 3.61
N VAL A 62 6.04 3.72 3.33
CA VAL A 62 5.74 5.07 2.83
C VAL A 62 6.14 6.14 3.87
N ARG A 63 5.79 5.96 5.15
CA ARG A 63 6.15 6.90 6.22
C ARG A 63 7.65 6.99 6.45
N GLU A 64 8.36 5.87 6.41
CA GLU A 64 9.83 5.84 6.54
C GLU A 64 10.48 6.58 5.36
N ARG A 65 9.96 6.42 4.14
CA ARG A 65 10.46 7.11 2.95
C ARG A 65 10.24 8.62 2.98
N TYR A 66 9.10 9.09 3.48
CA TYR A 66 8.77 10.52 3.56
C TYR A 66 9.01 11.14 4.95
N THR A 67 9.61 10.41 5.89
CA THR A 67 9.81 10.84 7.30
C THR A 67 8.54 11.38 7.98
N ILE A 68 7.38 10.77 7.69
CA ILE A 68 6.08 11.23 8.20
C ILE A 68 5.90 10.75 9.66
N PRO A 69 5.68 11.65 10.63
CA PRO A 69 5.54 11.26 12.02
C PRO A 69 4.26 10.43 12.26
N GLY A 70 4.41 9.34 13.00
CA GLY A 70 3.34 8.77 13.84
C GLY A 70 3.56 7.30 14.21
N SER A 71 2.51 6.68 14.77
CA SER A 71 2.65 5.47 15.58
C SER A 71 2.02 4.23 14.94
N ALA A 72 2.57 3.05 15.26
CA ALA A 72 2.02 1.76 14.84
C ALA A 72 0.55 1.56 15.26
N ALA A 73 0.10 2.21 16.35
CA ALA A 73 -1.28 2.23 16.79
C ALA A 73 -2.18 3.06 15.84
N SER A 74 -1.71 4.23 15.42
CA SER A 74 -2.41 5.05 14.40
C SER A 74 -2.48 4.35 13.05
N ASP A 75 -1.46 3.55 12.71
CA ASP A 75 -1.45 2.72 11.49
C ASP A 75 -2.43 1.55 11.63
N CYS A 76 -2.51 0.91 12.80
CA CYS A 76 -3.49 -0.14 13.04
C CYS A 76 -4.93 0.34 12.85
N LEU A 77 -5.27 1.49 13.44
CA LEU A 77 -6.61 2.06 13.38
C LEU A 77 -6.95 2.57 11.98
N ALA A 78 -5.99 3.19 11.28
CA ALA A 78 -6.20 3.64 9.92
C ALA A 78 -6.39 2.47 8.95
N THR A 79 -5.64 1.38 9.10
CA THR A 79 -5.78 0.21 8.23
C THR A 79 -7.00 -0.65 8.60
N SER A 80 -7.49 -0.63 9.84
CA SER A 80 -8.68 -1.40 10.24
C SER A 80 -10.00 -0.67 10.01
N LEU A 81 -10.08 0.63 10.30
CA LEU A 81 -11.33 1.42 10.20
C LEU A 81 -11.44 2.17 8.88
N LEU A 82 -10.31 2.53 8.27
CA LEU A 82 -10.22 3.39 7.08
C LEU A 82 -9.33 2.76 5.99
N ALA A 83 -9.27 1.43 5.91
CA ALA A 83 -8.43 0.69 4.98
C ALA A 83 -8.45 1.23 3.54
N PRO A 84 -9.61 1.44 2.89
CA PRO A 84 -9.64 1.92 1.51
C PRO A 84 -9.11 3.35 1.39
N CYS A 85 -9.35 4.21 2.38
CA CYS A 85 -8.87 5.59 2.39
C CYS A 85 -7.35 5.64 2.56
N SER A 86 -6.78 4.84 3.46
CA SER A 86 -5.31 4.74 3.64
C SER A 86 -4.63 4.24 2.38
N LEU A 87 -5.16 3.18 1.76
CA LEU A 87 -4.61 2.64 0.51
C LEU A 87 -4.65 3.65 -0.63
N THR A 88 -5.72 4.45 -0.71
CA THR A 88 -5.80 5.51 -1.72
C THR A 88 -4.85 6.67 -1.44
N GLN A 89 -4.66 7.02 -0.16
CA GLN A 89 -3.69 8.04 0.23
C GLN A 89 -2.28 7.62 -0.17
N GLU A 90 -1.87 6.39 0.18
CA GLU A 90 -0.56 5.83 -0.19
C GLU A 90 -0.38 5.78 -1.71
N SER A 91 -1.43 5.39 -2.45
CA SER A 91 -1.38 5.33 -3.92
C SER A 91 -1.14 6.69 -4.56
N LEU A 92 -1.75 7.75 -4.01
CA LEU A 92 -1.58 9.13 -4.45
C LEU A 92 -0.18 9.66 -4.10
N GLU A 93 0.31 9.37 -2.90
CA GLU A 93 1.67 9.77 -2.47
C GLU A 93 2.73 9.17 -3.40
N LEU A 94 2.65 7.86 -3.66
CA LEU A 94 3.53 7.18 -4.61
C LEU A 94 3.39 7.76 -6.03
N GLN A 95 2.16 8.02 -6.49
CA GLN A 95 1.94 8.63 -7.81
C GLN A 95 2.55 10.03 -7.92
N MET A 96 2.47 10.84 -6.86
CA MET A 96 3.07 12.16 -6.84
C MET A 96 4.60 12.08 -6.91
N GLU A 97 5.23 11.13 -6.22
CA GLU A 97 6.67 10.90 -6.34
C GLU A 97 7.07 10.40 -7.73
N GLU A 98 6.37 9.41 -8.27
CA GLU A 98 6.65 8.90 -9.62
C GLU A 98 6.55 10.01 -10.68
N ARG A 99 5.56 10.90 -10.58
CA ARG A 99 5.42 12.07 -11.47
C ARG A 99 6.55 13.09 -11.33
N ARG A 100 7.24 13.14 -10.20
CA ARG A 100 8.42 14.02 -10.00
C ARG A 100 9.70 13.43 -10.61
N LEU A 101 9.71 12.12 -10.85
CA LEU A 101 10.87 11.39 -11.38
C LEU A 101 10.81 11.21 -12.92
N LEU A 102 9.66 11.51 -13.54
CA LEU A 102 9.45 11.58 -14.99
C LEU A 102 9.75 12.99 -15.50
#